data_AF-A0A3C0R2Y9-F1
#
_entry.id   AF-A0A3C0R2Y9-F1
#
_cell.length_a   1.000
_cell.length_b   1.000
_cell.length_c   1.000
_cell.angle_alpha   90.00
_cell.angle_beta   90.00
_cell.angle_gamma   90.00
#
_symmetry.space_group_name_H-M   'P 1'
#
loop_
_entity.id
_entity.type
_entity.pdbx_description
1 polymer ?
#
loop_
_entity_poly.entity_id
_entity_poly.type
_entity_poly.pdbx_seq_one_letter_code
_entity_poly.pdbx_strand_id
1 'polypeptide(L)'
;MVFSKSIVIAPFNGRPALMLRIANLRQRSLVEAEFRIMFSRDQDIAEEDSYRHFYQLKLDFDRMIVFPAALTLRHTIDERSPLFGATPESLETCNATFVASVVGIETVIPAAVQTQQNYTWRDVRFGERFVEVYSELEEGPMTVDYGRIHDTEPVPR
;
A
#
# COMPACT_ATOMS: atom_id res chain seq x y z
N MET A 1 9.58 -6.75 -8.10
CA MET A 1 8.52 -5.98 -7.44
C MET A 1 9.18 -4.96 -6.53
N VAL A 2 8.72 -3.72 -6.56
CA VAL A 2 9.19 -2.65 -5.68
C VAL A 2 7.97 -1.92 -5.13
N PHE A 3 7.89 -1.78 -3.82
CA PHE A 3 6.88 -0.95 -3.17
C PHE A 3 7.35 0.50 -3.06
N SER A 4 6.42 1.46 -2.95
CA SER A 4 6.75 2.84 -2.63
C SER A 4 7.49 2.95 -1.29
N LYS A 5 8.32 3.98 -1.11
CA LYS A 5 9.02 4.21 0.16
C LYS A 5 8.09 4.66 1.29
N SER A 6 6.90 5.15 0.93
CA SER A 6 5.92 5.67 1.87
C SER A 6 4.55 5.10 1.58
N ILE A 7 3.72 5.10 2.61
CA ILE A 7 2.27 4.94 2.54
C ILE A 7 1.68 6.36 2.57
N VAL A 8 0.60 6.61 1.84
CA VAL A 8 -0.10 7.89 1.93
C VAL A 8 -1.51 7.70 2.49
N ILE A 9 -1.98 8.66 3.29
CA ILE A 9 -3.36 8.72 3.79
C ILE A 9 -3.97 10.04 3.37
N ALA A 10 -4.96 9.99 2.49
CA ALA A 10 -5.65 11.18 2.00
C ALA A 10 -7.05 10.83 1.47
N PRO A 11 -7.91 11.83 1.21
CA PRO A 11 -9.20 11.58 0.57
C PRO A 11 -9.04 10.97 -0.84
N PHE A 12 -9.79 9.90 -1.09
CA PHE A 12 -9.96 9.28 -2.40
C PHE A 12 -11.46 8.98 -2.61
N ASN A 13 -12.04 9.44 -3.71
CA ASN A 13 -13.48 9.34 -3.97
C ASN A 13 -14.37 9.81 -2.79
N GLY A 14 -13.96 10.90 -2.15
CA GLY A 14 -14.69 11.52 -1.02
C GLY A 14 -14.55 10.79 0.33
N ARG A 15 -13.69 9.78 0.44
CA ARG A 15 -13.45 9.05 1.71
C ARG A 15 -11.97 9.00 2.03
N PRO A 16 -11.55 9.04 3.31
CA PRO A 16 -10.15 8.82 3.66
C PRO A 16 -9.73 7.40 3.26
N ALA A 17 -8.57 7.28 2.64
CA ALA A 17 -8.01 6.01 2.21
C ALA A 17 -6.53 5.95 2.51
N LEU A 18 -6.08 4.79 2.98
CA LEU A 18 -4.68 4.41 2.98
C LEU A 18 -4.33 3.90 1.58
N MET A 19 -3.25 4.40 1.00
CA MET A 19 -2.81 4.04 -0.34
C MET A 19 -1.33 3.67 -0.33
N LEU A 20 -0.99 2.59 -1.05
CA LEU A 20 0.37 2.10 -1.19
C LEU A 20 0.63 1.69 -2.64
N ARG A 21 1.73 2.17 -3.23
CA ARG A 21 2.08 1.85 -4.61
C ARG A 21 3.02 0.66 -4.68
N ILE A 22 2.85 -0.17 -5.70
CA ILE A 22 3.75 -1.25 -6.05
C ILE A 22 3.96 -1.30 -7.57
N ALA A 23 5.20 -1.52 -7.99
CA ALA A 23 5.62 -1.57 -9.38
C ALA A 23 6.36 -2.87 -9.71
N ASN A 24 6.15 -3.39 -10.91
CA ASN A 24 6.90 -4.51 -11.44
C ASN A 24 8.05 -4.01 -12.32
N LEU A 25 9.22 -3.82 -11.69
CA LEU A 25 10.45 -3.49 -12.42
C LEU A 25 11.03 -4.67 -13.22
N ARG A 26 10.45 -5.87 -13.12
CA ARG A 26 10.92 -7.03 -13.89
C ARG A 26 10.22 -7.02 -15.23
N GLN A 27 10.96 -7.31 -16.31
CA GLN A 27 10.38 -7.52 -17.65
C GLN A 27 9.48 -8.77 -17.75
N ARG A 28 9.34 -9.54 -16.66
CA ARG A 28 8.58 -10.79 -16.61
C ARG A 28 7.26 -10.58 -15.92
N SER A 29 6.22 -11.15 -16.52
CA SER A 29 4.86 -11.12 -15.96
C SER A 29 4.78 -11.98 -14.70
N LEU A 30 4.19 -11.40 -13.66
CA LEU A 30 3.72 -12.12 -12.49
C LEU A 30 2.22 -12.38 -12.68
N VAL A 31 1.80 -13.64 -12.56
CA VAL A 31 0.38 -14.02 -12.66
C VAL A 31 -0.15 -14.48 -11.31
N GLU A 32 -1.48 -14.48 -11.15
CA GLU A 32 -2.15 -14.86 -9.88
C GLU A 32 -1.60 -14.06 -8.69
N ALA A 33 -1.45 -12.75 -8.88
CA ALA A 33 -0.91 -11.86 -7.86
C ALA A 33 -1.94 -11.68 -6.74
N GLU A 34 -1.52 -11.88 -5.49
CA GLU A 34 -2.28 -11.65 -4.27
C GLU A 34 -1.58 -10.63 -3.39
N PHE A 35 -2.30 -9.61 -2.93
CA PHE A 35 -1.81 -8.48 -2.15
C PHE A 35 -2.36 -8.50 -0.74
N ARG A 36 -1.51 -8.20 0.24
CA ARG A 36 -1.93 -8.05 1.64
C ARG A 36 -1.26 -6.84 2.26
N ILE A 37 -1.99 -6.15 3.14
CA ILE A 37 -1.43 -5.15 4.05
C ILE A 37 -1.87 -5.54 5.47
N MET A 38 -0.89 -5.86 6.30
CA MET A 38 -1.07 -6.06 7.73
C MET A 38 -0.77 -4.74 8.44
N PHE A 39 -1.68 -4.30 9.30
CA PHE A 39 -1.48 -3.20 10.25
C PHE A 39 -1.33 -3.79 11.64
N SER A 40 -0.38 -3.29 12.44
CA SER A 40 -0.28 -3.65 13.85
C SER A 40 -0.01 -2.44 14.73
N ARG A 41 -0.54 -2.49 15.94
CA ARG A 41 -0.40 -1.44 16.96
C ARG A 41 -0.44 -2.03 18.36
N ASP A 42 0.15 -1.31 19.31
CA ASP A 42 0.03 -1.62 20.73
C ASP A 42 -1.35 -1.18 21.22
N GLN A 43 -1.97 -1.99 22.08
CA GLN A 43 -3.27 -1.74 22.71
C GLN A 43 -3.22 -2.07 24.17
N ASP A 44 -3.71 -1.14 24.99
CA ASP A 44 -3.83 -1.37 26.42
C ASP A 44 -4.89 -2.43 26.70
N ILE A 45 -4.56 -3.39 27.55
CA ILE A 45 -5.49 -4.38 28.08
C ILE A 45 -5.58 -4.21 29.58
N ALA A 46 -6.74 -4.51 30.17
CA ALA A 46 -6.99 -4.28 31.59
C ALA A 46 -6.12 -5.17 32.52
N GLU A 47 -5.52 -6.24 31.98
CA GLU A 47 -4.91 -7.33 32.73
C GLU A 47 -3.36 -7.36 32.64
N GLU A 48 -2.73 -6.65 31.69
CA GLU A 48 -1.26 -6.60 31.49
C GLU A 48 -0.81 -5.23 30.97
N ASP A 49 0.52 -5.02 30.88
CA ASP A 49 1.11 -4.00 30.02
C ASP A 49 0.75 -4.29 28.53
N SER A 50 0.56 -3.25 27.72
CA SER A 50 0.02 -3.26 26.35
C SER A 50 0.31 -4.52 25.49
N TYR A 51 -0.69 -5.02 24.74
CA TYR A 51 -0.58 -6.12 23.78
C TYR A 51 -0.51 -5.64 22.32
N ARG A 52 0.30 -6.30 21.48
CA ARG A 52 0.41 -6.02 20.03
C ARG A 52 -0.72 -6.68 19.25
N HIS A 53 -1.69 -5.90 18.78
CA HIS A 53 -2.78 -6.42 17.94
C HIS A 53 -2.45 -6.33 16.45
N PHE A 54 -2.88 -7.33 15.67
CA PHE A 54 -2.65 -7.43 14.24
C PHE A 54 -3.97 -7.42 13.46
N TYR A 55 -4.03 -6.59 12.42
CA TYR A 55 -5.19 -6.42 11.55
C TYR A 55 -4.78 -6.66 10.10
N GLN A 56 -5.53 -7.49 9.39
CA GLN A 56 -5.45 -7.51 7.93
C GLN A 56 -6.36 -6.40 7.39
N LEU A 57 -5.78 -5.43 6.67
CA LEU A 57 -6.55 -4.35 6.06
C LEU A 57 -7.31 -4.86 4.83
N LYS A 58 -8.59 -4.52 4.74
CA LYS A 58 -9.43 -4.85 3.58
C LYS A 58 -9.07 -3.95 2.39
N LEU A 59 -8.56 -4.53 1.32
CA LEU A 59 -8.24 -3.79 0.09
C LEU A 59 -9.46 -3.67 -0.83
N ASP A 60 -9.48 -2.64 -1.68
CA ASP A 60 -10.48 -2.50 -2.76
C ASP A 60 -10.45 -3.71 -3.70
N PHE A 61 -9.25 -4.25 -3.92
CA PHE A 61 -8.97 -5.54 -4.56
C PHE A 61 -7.69 -6.10 -3.93
N ASP A 62 -7.64 -7.41 -3.76
CA ASP A 62 -6.49 -8.13 -3.19
C ASP A 62 -5.94 -9.18 -4.15
N ARG A 63 -6.56 -9.40 -5.31
CA ARG A 63 -6.12 -10.38 -6.31
C ARG A 63 -6.18 -9.82 -7.73
N MET A 64 -5.21 -10.20 -8.55
CA MET A 64 -5.17 -9.88 -9.98
C MET A 64 -4.62 -11.06 -10.79
N ILE A 65 -5.27 -11.34 -11.92
CA ILE A 65 -4.83 -12.38 -12.87
C ILE A 65 -3.44 -12.05 -13.42
N VAL A 66 -3.22 -10.78 -13.77
CA VAL A 66 -1.95 -10.26 -14.29
C VAL A 66 -1.54 -9.02 -13.49
N PHE A 67 -0.29 -9.00 -13.02
CA PHE A 67 0.25 -7.81 -12.37
C PHE A 67 0.60 -6.73 -13.41
N PRO A 68 0.04 -5.50 -13.34
CA PRO A 68 0.33 -4.40 -14.26
C PRO A 68 1.73 -3.81 -14.06
N ALA A 69 2.16 -2.84 -14.87
CA ALA A 69 3.47 -2.20 -14.69
C ALA A 69 3.61 -1.52 -13.31
N ALA A 70 2.58 -0.79 -12.88
CA ALA A 70 2.43 -0.24 -11.53
C ALA A 70 0.96 -0.18 -11.11
N LEU A 71 0.69 -0.25 -9.80
CA LEU A 71 -0.65 -0.08 -9.25
C LEU A 71 -0.59 0.54 -7.87
N THR A 72 -1.71 1.12 -7.46
CA THR A 72 -1.90 1.64 -6.10
C THR A 72 -2.92 0.79 -5.38
N LEU A 73 -2.48 0.04 -4.37
CA LEU A 73 -3.32 -0.66 -3.42
C LEU A 73 -4.01 0.37 -2.53
N ARG A 74 -5.28 0.12 -2.21
CA ARG A 74 -6.10 1.04 -1.43
C ARG A 74 -6.88 0.30 -0.37
N HIS A 75 -6.90 0.85 0.83
CA HIS A 75 -7.77 0.48 1.92
C HIS A 75 -8.63 1.70 2.28
N THR A 76 -9.94 1.62 2.04
CA THR A 76 -10.88 2.65 2.48
C THR A 76 -10.97 2.65 4.01
N ILE A 77 -10.78 3.82 4.63
CA ILE A 77 -10.84 4.00 6.08
C ILE A 77 -12.28 4.40 6.44
N ASP A 78 -13.15 3.42 6.61
CA ASP A 78 -14.51 3.62 7.14
C ASP A 78 -14.56 3.38 8.66
N GLU A 79 -15.74 3.50 9.27
CA GLU A 79 -15.96 3.32 10.71
C GLU A 79 -15.56 1.94 11.25
N ARG A 80 -15.40 0.94 10.37
CA ARG A 80 -14.98 -0.42 10.74
C ARG A 80 -13.48 -0.63 10.55
N SER A 81 -12.78 0.32 9.92
CA SER A 81 -11.34 0.26 9.74
C SER A 81 -10.62 0.39 11.09
N PRO A 82 -9.56 -0.39 11.34
CA PRO A 82 -8.71 -0.20 12.53
C PRO A 82 -7.94 1.13 12.50
N LEU A 83 -7.93 1.83 11.37
CA LEU A 83 -7.35 3.16 11.16
C LEU A 83 -8.39 4.29 11.25
N PHE A 84 -9.64 3.99 11.59
CA PHE A 84 -10.67 5.02 11.73
C PHE A 84 -10.25 6.06 12.78
N GLY A 85 -10.27 7.34 12.39
CA GLY A 85 -9.82 8.45 13.25
C GLY A 85 -8.30 8.55 13.47
N ALA A 86 -7.49 7.77 12.75
CA ALA A 86 -6.03 7.83 12.90
C ALA A 86 -5.46 9.20 12.51
N THR A 87 -4.62 9.74 13.38
CA THR A 87 -3.75 10.90 13.17
C THR A 87 -2.27 10.48 13.23
N PRO A 88 -1.32 11.31 12.75
CA PRO A 88 0.11 11.04 12.91
C PRO A 88 0.51 10.72 14.36
N GLU A 89 0.03 11.51 15.31
CA GLU A 89 0.33 11.38 16.74
C GLU A 89 -0.26 10.10 17.32
N SER A 90 -1.47 9.71 16.89
CA SER A 90 -2.08 8.46 17.33
C SER A 90 -1.30 7.23 16.85
N LEU A 91 -0.79 7.27 15.60
CA LEU A 91 0.01 6.18 15.03
C LEU A 91 1.37 6.06 15.74
N GLU A 92 1.99 7.19 16.08
CA GLU A 92 3.21 7.22 16.89
C GLU A 92 2.96 6.64 18.29
N THR A 93 1.91 7.11 18.96
CA THR A 93 1.57 6.71 20.35
C THR A 93 1.34 5.20 20.47
N CYS A 94 0.65 4.60 19.50
CA CYS A 94 0.39 3.16 19.48
C CYS A 94 1.48 2.35 18.76
N ASN A 95 2.63 2.96 18.46
CA ASN A 95 3.78 2.31 17.82
C ASN A 95 3.38 1.55 16.54
N ALA A 96 2.57 2.20 15.70
CA ALA A 96 1.98 1.60 14.51
C ALA A 96 3.05 1.12 13.51
N THR A 97 2.84 -0.09 12.98
CA THR A 97 3.61 -0.61 11.85
C THR A 97 2.70 -1.24 10.79
N PHE A 98 3.22 -1.32 9.57
CA PHE A 98 2.56 -1.96 8.45
C PHE A 98 3.50 -2.93 7.76
N VAL A 99 2.97 -4.06 7.30
CA VAL A 99 3.67 -5.00 6.43
C VAL A 99 2.85 -5.19 5.18
N ALA A 100 3.37 -4.77 4.04
CA ALA A 100 2.77 -5.02 2.75
C ALA A 100 3.44 -6.21 2.08
N SER A 101 2.67 -7.08 1.43
CA SER A 101 3.21 -8.19 0.67
C SER A 101 2.44 -8.42 -0.64
N VAL A 102 3.17 -9.00 -1.60
CA VAL A 102 2.63 -9.58 -2.81
C VAL A 102 3.17 -10.99 -2.96
N VAL A 103 2.30 -11.93 -3.30
CA VAL A 103 2.66 -13.28 -3.75
C VAL A 103 2.13 -13.45 -5.16
N GLY A 104 2.87 -14.09 -6.05
CA GLY A 104 2.36 -14.50 -7.36
C GLY A 104 3.24 -15.57 -7.99
N ILE A 105 2.88 -16.03 -9.18
CA ILE A 105 3.60 -17.09 -9.89
C ILE A 105 4.43 -16.46 -11.02
N GLU A 106 5.72 -16.78 -11.06
CA GLU A 106 6.59 -16.42 -12.20
C GLU A 106 6.30 -17.36 -13.38
N THR A 107 6.11 -16.80 -14.58
CA THR A 107 5.67 -17.60 -15.75
C THR A 107 6.79 -18.41 -16.41
N VAL A 108 8.05 -18.05 -16.18
CA VAL A 108 9.22 -18.73 -16.78
C VAL A 108 9.62 -19.95 -15.97
N ILE A 109 9.63 -19.82 -14.65
CA ILE A 109 9.85 -20.91 -13.70
C ILE A 109 8.60 -20.93 -12.83
N PRO A 110 7.65 -21.85 -13.05
CA PRO A 110 6.36 -21.89 -12.35
C PRO A 110 6.52 -22.13 -10.85
N ALA A 111 6.89 -21.07 -10.14
CA ALA A 111 7.15 -21.04 -8.72
C ALA A 111 6.53 -19.79 -8.13
N ALA A 112 6.03 -19.92 -6.91
CA ALA A 112 5.54 -18.78 -6.15
C ALA A 112 6.73 -17.89 -5.75
N VAL A 113 6.62 -16.61 -6.05
CA VAL A 113 7.55 -15.57 -5.61
C VAL A 113 6.81 -14.62 -4.68
N GLN A 114 7.47 -14.25 -3.59
CA GLN A 114 6.95 -13.31 -2.61
C GLN A 114 7.87 -12.10 -2.51
N THR A 115 7.28 -10.92 -2.38
CA THR A 115 7.99 -9.69 -1.99
C THR A 115 7.21 -9.02 -0.88
N GLN A 116 7.91 -8.45 0.08
CA GLN A 116 7.30 -7.71 1.19
C GLN A 116 8.08 -6.44 1.51
N GLN A 117 7.40 -5.48 2.12
CA GLN A 117 7.99 -4.23 2.60
C GLN A 117 7.37 -3.87 3.95
N ASN A 118 8.21 -3.50 4.91
CA ASN A 118 7.79 -3.02 6.22
C ASN A 118 7.77 -1.50 6.24
N TYR A 119 6.84 -0.94 7.01
CA TYR A 119 6.67 0.48 7.28
C TYR A 119 6.40 0.70 8.76
N THR A 120 6.79 1.86 9.24
CA THR A 120 6.44 2.39 10.55
C THR A 120 5.53 3.60 10.37
N TRP A 121 4.98 4.12 11.47
CA TRP A 121 4.23 5.37 11.46
C TRP A 121 5.00 6.55 10.81
N ARG A 122 6.34 6.53 10.81
CA ARG A 122 7.19 7.56 10.18
C ARG A 122 7.12 7.54 8.65
N ASP A 123 6.74 6.41 8.08
CA ASP A 123 6.67 6.23 6.62
C ASP A 123 5.27 6.59 6.07
N VAL A 124 4.34 7.00 6.93
CA VAL A 124 2.97 7.39 6.58
C VAL A 124 2.90 8.90 6.34
N ARG A 125 2.48 9.29 5.14
CA ARG A 125 2.31 10.70 4.74
C ARG A 125 0.84 11.06 4.68
N PHE A 126 0.39 11.88 5.61
CA PHE A 126 -0.99 12.37 5.63
C PHE A 126 -1.16 13.56 4.70
N GLY A 127 -2.29 13.61 3.99
CA GLY A 127 -2.62 14.72 3.09
C GLY A 127 -1.83 14.73 1.77
N GLU A 128 -1.11 13.65 1.47
CA GLU A 128 -0.41 13.46 0.21
C GLU A 128 -1.09 12.40 -0.67
N ARG A 129 -0.91 12.53 -1.98
CA ARG A 129 -1.25 11.51 -2.98
C ARG A 129 -0.02 11.14 -3.76
N PHE A 130 0.01 9.94 -4.35
CA PHE A 130 1.06 9.63 -5.29
C PHE A 130 0.91 10.43 -6.59
N VAL A 131 2.04 10.85 -7.16
CA VAL A 131 2.04 11.51 -8.48
C VAL A 131 1.64 10.50 -9.57
N GLU A 132 1.05 10.98 -10.67
CA GLU A 132 0.78 10.12 -11.82
C GLU A 132 2.10 9.62 -12.45
N VAL A 133 2.17 8.32 -12.71
CA VAL A 133 3.34 7.64 -13.29
C VAL A 133 3.06 7.07 -14.66
N TYR A 134 1.78 6.93 -15.02
CA TYR A 134 1.39 6.53 -16.34
C TYR A 134 1.24 7.76 -17.24
N SER A 135 1.84 7.68 -18.42
CA SER A 135 1.65 8.67 -19.48
C SER A 135 1.12 8.00 -20.74
N GLU A 136 0.12 8.63 -21.35
CA GLU A 136 -0.29 8.30 -22.71
C GLU A 136 0.72 8.92 -23.69
N LEU A 137 1.23 8.11 -24.60
CA LEU A 137 1.94 8.61 -25.78
C LEU A 137 0.88 8.92 -26.85
N GLU A 138 1.06 10.01 -27.60
CA GLU A 138 0.11 10.48 -28.63
C GLU A 138 -0.29 9.36 -29.62
N GLU A 139 0.61 8.43 -29.92
CA GLU A 139 0.32 7.16 -30.58
C GLU A 139 1.23 6.05 -29.98
N GLY A 140 0.73 5.24 -29.04
CA GLY A 140 1.51 4.12 -28.50
C GLY A 140 0.95 3.46 -27.24
N PRO A 141 1.60 2.38 -26.76
CA PRO A 141 1.25 1.77 -25.49
C PRO A 141 1.53 2.73 -24.33
N MET A 142 0.69 2.67 -23.30
CA MET A 142 0.86 3.40 -22.05
C MET A 142 2.23 3.10 -21.44
N THR A 143 3.00 4.14 -21.11
CA THR A 143 4.32 3.99 -20.49
C THR A 143 4.26 4.30 -19.00
N VAL A 144 5.19 3.72 -18.23
CA VAL A 144 5.34 3.99 -16.79
C VAL A 144 6.70 4.62 -16.53
N ASP A 145 6.69 5.78 -15.88
CA ASP A 145 7.89 6.36 -15.29
C ASP A 145 8.21 5.70 -13.95
N TYR A 146 9.05 4.67 -13.99
CA TYR A 146 9.49 3.97 -12.80
C TYR A 146 10.34 4.83 -11.85
N GLY A 147 10.92 5.95 -12.32
CA GLY A 147 11.67 6.88 -11.48
C GLY A 147 10.80 7.59 -10.44
N ARG A 148 9.49 7.68 -10.71
CA ARG A 148 8.53 8.44 -9.91
C ARG A 148 7.59 7.55 -9.07
N ILE A 149 7.90 6.26 -8.94
CA ILE A 149 7.08 5.32 -8.14
C ILE A 149 7.04 5.67 -6.65
N HIS A 150 8.00 6.45 -6.17
CA HIS A 150 8.07 6.88 -4.78
C HIS A 150 7.51 8.29 -4.57
N ASP A 151 7.28 9.02 -5.66
CA ASP A 151 6.97 10.43 -5.61
C ASP A 151 5.53 10.65 -5.16
N THR A 152 5.40 11.61 -4.26
CA THR A 152 4.15 12.00 -3.60
C THR A 152 4.07 13.51 -3.61
N GLU A 153 2.85 14.02 -3.63
CA GLU A 153 2.56 15.44 -3.65
C GLU A 153 1.37 15.75 -2.73
N PRO A 154 1.29 16.95 -2.15
CA PRO A 154 0.13 17.36 -1.37
C PRO A 154 -1.16 17.27 -2.19
N VAL A 155 -2.25 16.82 -1.56
CA VAL A 155 -3.57 16.87 -2.18
C VAL A 155 -4.00 18.34 -2.31
N PRO A 156 -4.45 18.79 -3.50
CA PRO A 156 -4.98 20.14 -3.69
C PRO A 156 -6.14 20.42 -2.72
N ARG A 157 -6.17 21.63 -2.16
CA ARG A 157 -7.25 22.09 -1.28
C ARG A 157 -8.57 22.27 -2.03
#